data_AF-A0A915C7L1-F1
#
_entry.id   AF-A0A915C7L1-F1
#
_cell.length_a   1.000
_cell.length_b   1.000
_cell.length_c   1.000
_cell.angle_alpha   90.00
_cell.angle_beta   90.00
_cell.angle_gamma   90.00
#
_symmetry.space_group_name_H-M   'P 1'
#
loop_
_entity.id
_entity.type
_entity.pdbx_description
1 polymer ?
#
loop_
_entity_poly.entity_id
_entity_poly.type
_entity_poly.pdbx_seq_one_letter_code
_entity_poly.pdbx_strand_id
1 'polypeptide(L)'
;MEGRRRQARLQLRPLYGSSENIAQTPLRDPELLRAYEKTFDEQLKMGIIEDVTNTQPKGPVYYMPHQAVVRPGRATTKIRIVYDASSKTRKEGHSLNDVLLRGPLLLANLCGVLLRVRLAPILITADVKKDFLQMGLHDDQRDAVRFIWVKDVTAPVSSTNLRVFRFTRVPFGVISSPFLLNATIQYHLKRKMTEFREEIQDNIYVDSMF
;
A
#
# COMPACT_ATOMS: atom_id res chain seq x y z
N MET A 1 13.65 -31.00 16.96
CA MET A 1 14.04 -29.64 17.39
C MET A 1 14.56 -28.93 16.16
N GLU A 2 13.73 -28.11 15.51
CA GLU A 2 14.14 -27.41 14.28
C GLU A 2 13.66 -25.96 14.35
N GLY A 3 14.63 -25.05 14.26
CA GLY A 3 14.50 -23.65 14.61
C GLY A 3 13.57 -22.89 13.69
N ARG A 4 12.48 -22.37 14.26
CA ARG A 4 11.70 -21.26 13.70
C ARG A 4 12.62 -20.05 13.54
N ARG A 5 13.16 -19.84 12.34
CA ARG A 5 13.84 -18.59 11.96
C ARG A 5 12.84 -17.45 12.15
N ARG A 6 13.11 -16.61 13.16
CA ARG A 6 12.32 -15.42 13.50
C ARG A 6 12.28 -14.50 12.28
N GLN A 7 11.09 -14.18 11.78
CA GLN A 7 10.89 -13.05 10.87
C GLN A 7 11.39 -11.78 11.58
N ALA A 8 12.39 -11.11 11.01
CA ALA A 8 12.79 -9.79 11.48
C ALA A 8 11.65 -8.81 11.18
N ARG A 9 10.96 -8.32 12.22
CA ARG A 9 9.96 -7.25 12.13
C ARG A 9 10.68 -5.92 12.33
N LEU A 10 10.64 -5.04 11.34
CA LEU A 10 11.27 -3.71 11.40
C LEU A 10 10.18 -2.62 11.35
N GLN A 11 9.59 -2.25 12.48
CA GLN A 11 8.56 -1.21 12.52
C GLN A 11 9.18 0.17 12.74
N LEU A 12 9.03 1.09 11.79
CA LEU A 12 9.19 2.52 12.04
C LEU A 12 7.89 3.05 12.65
N ARG A 13 7.80 3.13 13.99
CA ARG A 13 6.58 3.60 14.68
C ARG A 13 6.36 5.11 14.45
N PRO A 14 5.10 5.58 14.34
CA PRO A 14 4.83 7.01 14.20
C PRO A 14 5.14 7.74 15.52
N LEU A 15 5.91 8.81 15.45
CA LEU A 15 6.15 9.72 16.55
C LEU A 15 5.16 10.87 16.52
N TYR A 16 4.44 11.03 17.61
CA TYR A 16 3.94 12.34 18.02
C TYR A 16 4.17 12.47 19.52
N GLY A 17 5.19 13.26 19.90
CA GLY A 17 5.39 13.65 21.31
C GLY A 17 6.82 13.97 21.76
N SER A 18 7.87 13.54 21.06
CA SER A 18 9.25 13.87 21.42
C SER A 18 10.16 13.57 20.23
N SER A 19 11.02 14.51 19.89
CA SER A 19 12.02 14.49 18.81
C SER A 19 13.09 13.38 18.90
N GLU A 20 12.88 12.32 19.70
CA GLU A 20 13.96 11.46 20.19
C GLU A 20 13.80 9.96 19.89
N ASN A 21 12.74 9.50 19.21
CA ASN A 21 12.55 8.06 18.99
C ASN A 21 12.23 7.69 17.53
N ILE A 22 13.02 8.26 16.62
CA ILE A 22 13.02 7.80 15.23
C ILE A 22 13.97 6.60 15.20
N ALA A 23 13.42 5.41 14.93
CA ALA A 23 14.17 4.18 14.68
C ALA A 23 15.12 3.71 15.81
N GLN A 24 14.61 2.90 16.76
CA GLN A 24 15.48 2.09 17.64
C GLN A 24 15.59 0.62 17.22
N THR A 25 15.37 0.29 15.95
CA THR A 25 15.71 -1.05 15.41
C THR A 25 16.26 -0.87 14.00
N PRO A 26 17.38 -1.51 13.66
CA PRO A 26 18.43 -0.80 12.98
C PRO A 26 18.21 -0.71 11.48
N LEU A 27 18.24 0.52 10.97
CA LEU A 27 18.75 0.88 9.65
C LEU A 27 20.25 0.48 9.53
N ARG A 28 20.63 -0.77 9.86
CA ARG A 28 22.03 -1.24 9.81
C ARG A 28 22.29 -2.26 8.72
N ASP A 29 21.26 -2.82 8.10
CA ASP A 29 21.44 -3.71 6.95
C ASP A 29 21.57 -2.86 5.68
N PRO A 30 22.77 -2.79 5.06
CA PRO A 30 23.00 -1.99 3.87
C PRO A 30 22.25 -2.50 2.63
N GLU A 31 21.88 -3.78 2.58
CA GLU A 31 21.04 -4.31 1.50
C GLU A 31 19.60 -3.83 1.63
N LEU A 32 19.08 -3.81 2.87
CA LEU A 32 17.74 -3.33 3.16
C LEU A 32 17.59 -1.85 2.83
N LEU A 33 18.57 -1.04 3.23
CA LEU A 33 18.61 0.41 2.95
C LEU A 33 18.59 0.69 1.45
N ARG A 34 19.46 0.02 0.69
CA ARG A 34 19.50 0.15 -0.77
C ARG A 34 18.17 -0.28 -1.42
N ALA A 35 17.51 -1.31 -0.87
CA ALA A 35 16.20 -1.72 -1.35
C ALA A 35 15.11 -0.68 -1.05
N TYR A 36 15.16 -0.03 0.10
CA TYR A 36 14.27 1.10 0.44
C TYR A 36 14.45 2.27 -0.53
N GLU A 37 15.68 2.76 -0.67
CA GLU A 37 16.02 3.88 -1.56
C GLU A 37 15.60 3.59 -2.99
N LYS A 38 15.98 2.41 -3.52
CA LYS A 38 15.58 1.99 -4.87
C LYS A 38 14.05 1.97 -5.04
N THR A 39 13.33 1.45 -4.06
CA THR A 39 11.85 1.37 -4.13
C THR A 39 11.22 2.76 -4.11
N PHE A 40 11.71 3.67 -3.26
CA PHE A 40 11.19 5.03 -3.17
C PHE A 40 11.55 5.85 -4.42
N ASP A 41 12.75 5.70 -4.96
CA ASP A 41 13.14 6.35 -6.22
C ASP A 41 12.27 5.89 -7.39
N GLU A 42 12.00 4.58 -7.49
CA GLU A 42 11.09 4.04 -8.51
C GLU A 42 9.67 4.59 -8.31
N GLN A 43 9.17 4.66 -7.08
CA GLN A 43 7.84 5.20 -6.78
C GLN A 43 7.73 6.70 -7.05
N LEU A 44 8.80 7.48 -6.80
CA LEU A 44 8.89 8.89 -7.14
C LEU A 44 8.85 9.08 -8.66
N LYS A 45 9.68 8.33 -9.41
CA LYS A 45 9.72 8.39 -10.88
C LYS A 45 8.39 8.02 -11.52
N MET A 46 7.66 7.07 -10.93
CA MET A 46 6.33 6.66 -11.37
C MET A 46 5.21 7.60 -10.91
N GLY A 47 5.52 8.62 -10.10
CA GLY A 47 4.52 9.51 -9.51
C GLY A 47 3.50 8.77 -8.65
N ILE A 48 3.93 7.72 -7.93
CA ILE A 48 3.14 6.98 -6.92
C ILE A 48 3.22 7.68 -5.56
N ILE A 49 4.41 8.22 -5.24
CA ILE A 49 4.66 9.04 -4.07
C ILE A 49 5.23 10.38 -4.53
N GLU A 50 5.09 11.39 -3.68
CA GLU A 50 5.70 12.70 -3.88
C GLU A 50 6.28 13.22 -2.56
N ASP A 51 7.22 14.15 -2.68
CA ASP A 51 7.81 14.85 -1.54
C ASP A 51 6.84 15.89 -0.98
N VAL A 52 6.76 15.99 0.34
CA VAL A 52 5.95 17.00 1.00
C VAL A 52 6.79 18.25 1.19
N THR A 53 6.78 19.12 0.18
CA THR A 53 7.52 20.40 0.20
C THR A 53 6.74 21.53 0.87
N ASN A 54 5.41 21.45 0.86
CA ASN A 54 4.55 22.43 1.53
C ASN A 54 4.25 21.99 2.97
N THR A 55 4.57 22.84 3.93
CA THR A 55 4.38 22.56 5.36
C THR A 55 2.92 22.67 5.80
N GLN A 56 2.05 23.32 5.02
CA GLN A 56 0.64 23.43 5.35
C GLN A 56 -0.17 22.30 4.70
N PRO A 57 -0.73 21.36 5.49
CA PRO A 57 -1.60 20.31 4.97
C PRO A 57 -2.92 20.91 4.50
N LYS A 58 -3.48 20.34 3.43
CA LYS A 58 -4.80 20.76 2.91
C LYS A 58 -5.98 20.05 3.60
N GLY A 59 -5.70 19.02 4.39
CA GLY A 59 -6.69 18.16 5.02
C GLY A 59 -6.13 17.33 6.18
N PRO A 60 -6.82 16.25 6.59
CA PRO A 60 -6.36 15.37 7.66
C PRO A 60 -4.95 14.82 7.39
N VAL A 61 -4.14 14.75 8.44
CA VAL A 61 -2.76 14.29 8.35
C VAL A 61 -2.57 13.00 9.13
N TYR A 62 -2.03 11.98 8.48
CA TYR A 62 -1.68 10.74 9.14
C TYR A 62 -0.40 10.16 8.55
N TYR A 63 0.49 9.69 9.43
CA TYR A 63 1.78 9.14 9.05
C TYR A 63 1.75 7.63 9.26
N MET A 64 1.70 6.91 8.16
CA MET A 64 1.75 5.46 8.14
C MET A 64 3.14 4.98 8.55
N PRO A 65 3.24 4.16 9.60
CA PRO A 65 4.43 3.39 9.84
C PRO A 65 4.65 2.42 8.69
N HIS A 66 5.90 2.14 8.37
CA HIS A 66 6.25 1.20 7.33
C HIS A 66 7.37 0.26 7.76
N GLN A 67 7.40 -0.89 7.11
CA GLN A 67 8.34 -1.96 7.38
C GLN A 67 8.65 -2.76 6.13
N ALA A 68 9.86 -3.30 6.06
CA ALA A 68 10.25 -4.19 4.99
C ALA A 68 9.93 -5.64 5.36
N VAL A 69 9.32 -6.35 4.41
CA VAL A 69 9.06 -7.79 4.50
C VAL A 69 9.97 -8.48 3.50
N VAL A 70 10.91 -9.27 4.02
CA VAL A 70 11.83 -10.08 3.22
C VAL A 70 11.17 -11.43 2.94
N ARG A 71 11.07 -11.81 1.66
CA ARG A 71 10.52 -13.10 1.24
C ARG A 71 11.62 -13.92 0.56
N PRO A 72 12.43 -14.68 1.33
CA PRO A 72 13.47 -15.51 0.74
C PRO A 72 12.83 -16.58 -0.16
N GLY A 73 13.27 -16.66 -1.43
CA GLY A 73 12.84 -17.70 -2.38
C GLY A 73 11.92 -17.27 -3.53
N ARG A 74 11.48 -16.01 -3.63
CA ARG A 74 10.75 -15.53 -4.83
C ARG A 74 11.70 -15.11 -5.95
N ALA A 75 11.36 -15.49 -7.19
CA ALA A 75 12.05 -15.08 -8.41
C ALA A 75 12.01 -13.55 -8.64
N THR A 76 10.97 -12.87 -8.14
CA THR A 76 10.83 -11.40 -8.26
C THR A 76 10.61 -10.73 -6.90
N THR A 77 11.32 -9.61 -6.71
CA THR A 77 11.33 -8.68 -5.55
C THR A 77 11.53 -9.34 -4.18
N LYS A 78 12.80 -9.57 -3.81
CA LYS A 78 13.21 -10.17 -2.51
C LYS A 78 12.72 -9.40 -1.28
N ILE A 79 12.42 -8.11 -1.42
CA ILE A 79 12.07 -7.18 -0.34
C ILE A 79 10.83 -6.37 -0.77
N ARG A 80 9.79 -6.32 0.06
CA ARG A 80 8.60 -5.47 -0.14
C ARG A 80 8.41 -4.54 1.05
N ILE A 81 8.20 -3.25 0.79
CA ILE A 81 7.82 -2.27 1.81
C ILE A 81 6.31 -2.36 2.03
N VAL A 82 5.90 -2.46 3.29
CA VAL A 82 4.51 -2.55 3.73
C VAL A 82 4.22 -1.36 4.64
N TYR A 83 3.12 -0.68 4.36
CA TYR A 83 2.61 0.46 5.13
C TYR A 83 1.46 -0.03 6.01
N ASP A 84 1.45 0.36 7.28
CA ASP A 84 0.49 -0.11 8.27
C ASP A 84 -0.50 1.00 8.66
N ALA A 85 -1.61 1.05 7.93
CA ALA A 85 -2.72 1.97 8.19
C ALA A 85 -3.57 1.55 9.42
N SER A 86 -3.28 0.42 10.07
CA SER A 86 -3.96 -0.06 11.27
C SER A 86 -3.23 0.31 12.56
N SER A 87 -2.07 0.95 12.46
CA SER A 87 -1.34 1.43 13.64
C SER A 87 -2.11 2.54 14.34
N LYS A 88 -2.23 2.49 15.67
CA LYS A 88 -2.98 3.50 16.43
C LYS A 88 -2.07 4.64 16.86
N THR A 89 -2.59 5.86 16.82
CA THR A 89 -1.89 7.02 17.42
C THR A 89 -1.87 6.89 18.94
N ARG A 90 -0.86 7.46 19.61
CA ARG A 90 -0.68 7.27 21.06
C ARG A 90 -1.69 8.03 21.93
N LYS A 91 -2.21 9.16 21.46
CA LYS A 91 -2.87 10.14 22.34
C LYS A 91 -4.40 10.08 22.41
N GLU A 92 -5.07 9.35 21.52
CA GLU A 92 -6.54 9.16 21.51
C GLU A 92 -6.92 7.91 20.65
N GLY A 93 -6.00 6.93 20.62
CA GLY A 93 -5.65 6.03 19.51
C GLY A 93 -6.73 5.47 18.59
N HIS A 94 -6.99 6.21 17.52
CA HIS A 94 -7.52 5.68 16.27
C HIS A 94 -6.38 5.47 15.25
N SER A 95 -6.49 4.40 14.47
CA SER A 95 -5.70 4.20 13.26
C SER A 95 -6.38 4.85 12.06
N LEU A 96 -5.65 5.00 10.94
CA LEU A 96 -6.25 5.46 9.70
C LEU A 96 -7.42 4.55 9.28
N ASN A 97 -7.28 3.24 9.47
CA ASN A 97 -8.33 2.26 9.16
C ASN A 97 -9.55 2.34 10.11
N ASP A 98 -9.40 2.90 11.31
CA ASP A 98 -10.54 3.09 12.23
C ASP A 98 -11.42 4.29 11.82
N VAL A 99 -10.85 5.27 11.09
CA VAL A 99 -11.54 6.51 10.73
C VAL A 99 -11.98 6.56 9.26
N LEU A 100 -11.48 5.65 8.44
CA LEU A 100 -11.86 5.56 7.03
C LEU A 100 -13.10 4.69 6.83
N LEU A 101 -13.99 5.15 5.95
CA LEU A 101 -15.10 4.34 5.49
C LEU A 101 -14.59 3.20 4.61
N ARG A 102 -14.76 1.96 5.05
CA ARG A 102 -14.37 0.75 4.28
C ARG A 102 -15.05 0.66 2.91
N GLY A 103 -16.30 1.12 2.83
CA GLY A 103 -17.18 0.90 1.67
C GLY A 103 -17.80 -0.51 1.65
N PRO A 104 -18.82 -0.73 0.82
CA PRO A 104 -19.48 -2.03 0.67
C PRO A 104 -18.53 -3.08 0.07
N LEU A 105 -18.79 -4.36 0.38
CA LEU A 105 -18.08 -5.47 -0.23
C LEU A 105 -18.62 -5.72 -1.64
N LEU A 106 -17.84 -5.35 -2.66
CA LEU A 106 -18.20 -5.51 -4.08
C LEU A 106 -17.58 -6.75 -4.74
N LEU A 107 -17.11 -7.72 -3.95
CA LEU A 107 -16.49 -8.93 -4.49
C LEU A 107 -17.54 -9.88 -5.04
N ALA A 108 -17.27 -10.46 -6.21
CA ALA A 108 -18.02 -11.59 -6.72
C ALA A 108 -17.93 -12.76 -5.73
N ASN A 109 -18.98 -13.59 -5.70
CA ASN A 109 -18.98 -14.81 -4.90
C ASN A 109 -17.89 -15.76 -5.43
N LEU A 110 -16.84 -15.98 -4.64
CA LEU A 110 -15.70 -16.81 -5.02
C LEU A 110 -16.13 -18.23 -5.43
N CYS A 111 -17.08 -18.85 -4.71
CA CYS A 111 -17.61 -20.15 -5.10
C CYS A 111 -18.31 -20.10 -6.46
N GLY A 112 -19.06 -19.03 -6.74
CA GLY A 112 -19.69 -18.80 -8.03
C GLY A 112 -18.68 -18.68 -9.17
N VAL A 113 -17.61 -17.89 -8.95
CA VAL A 113 -16.49 -17.77 -9.91
C VAL A 113 -15.86 -19.13 -10.17
N LEU A 114 -15.50 -19.88 -9.11
CA LEU A 114 -14.87 -21.20 -9.25
C LEU A 114 -15.76 -22.23 -9.95
N LEU A 115 -17.08 -22.17 -9.76
CA LEU A 115 -18.02 -23.05 -10.46
C LEU A 115 -18.09 -22.72 -11.95
N ARG A 116 -18.20 -21.43 -12.33
CA ARG A 116 -18.18 -21.02 -13.74
C ARG A 116 -16.90 -21.43 -14.44
N VAL A 117 -15.76 -21.20 -13.79
CA VAL A 117 -14.44 -21.63 -14.27
C VAL A 117 -14.37 -23.13 -14.57
N ARG A 118 -15.01 -23.97 -13.75
CA ARG A 118 -15.03 -25.43 -13.96
C ARG A 118 -15.98 -25.90 -15.06
N LEU A 119 -17.01 -25.11 -15.36
CA LEU A 119 -17.99 -25.43 -16.40
C LEU A 119 -17.51 -24.99 -17.79
N ALA A 120 -16.63 -24.00 -17.88
CA ALA A 120 -16.07 -23.53 -19.13
C ALA A 120 -15.04 -24.52 -19.71
N PRO A 121 -15.11 -24.87 -21.01
CA PRO A 121 -14.13 -25.75 -21.64
C PRO A 121 -12.76 -25.10 -21.83
N ILE A 122 -12.71 -23.76 -21.83
CA ILE A 122 -11.51 -22.95 -22.00
C ILE A 122 -11.54 -21.84 -20.94
N LEU A 123 -10.44 -21.71 -20.19
CA LEU A 123 -10.27 -20.68 -19.17
C LEU A 123 -9.26 -19.63 -19.64
N ILE A 124 -9.65 -18.35 -19.61
CA ILE A 124 -8.75 -17.23 -19.87
C ILE A 124 -8.51 -16.52 -18.55
N THR A 125 -7.24 -16.39 -18.16
CA THR A 125 -6.89 -15.67 -16.92
C THR A 125 -6.14 -14.39 -17.24
N ALA A 126 -6.43 -13.34 -16.48
CA ALA A 126 -5.71 -12.08 -16.56
C ALA A 126 -5.47 -11.53 -15.16
N ASP A 127 -4.29 -10.93 -14.95
CA ASP A 127 -3.88 -10.31 -13.68
C ASP A 127 -3.70 -8.81 -13.90
N VAL A 128 -4.44 -7.98 -13.16
CA VAL A 128 -4.31 -6.52 -13.24
C VAL A 128 -3.11 -6.07 -12.40
N LYS A 129 -1.94 -6.06 -13.04
CA LYS A 129 -0.69 -5.68 -12.38
C LYS A 129 -0.75 -4.26 -11.77
N LYS A 130 -0.48 -4.16 -10.47
CA LYS A 130 -0.38 -2.88 -9.73
C LYS A 130 -1.65 -2.01 -9.83
N ASP A 131 -2.79 -2.67 -9.94
CA ASP A 131 -4.16 -2.15 -9.84
C ASP A 131 -4.37 -0.92 -8.91
N PHE A 132 -4.05 -0.99 -7.61
CA PHE A 132 -4.29 0.13 -6.69
C PHE A 132 -3.46 1.37 -7.05
N LEU A 133 -2.27 1.17 -7.62
CA LEU A 133 -1.36 2.24 -8.00
C LEU A 133 -1.81 2.98 -9.27
N GLN A 134 -2.83 2.47 -9.97
CA GLN A 134 -3.45 3.18 -11.10
C GLN A 134 -4.48 4.23 -10.62
N MET A 135 -5.01 4.08 -9.40
CA MET A 135 -6.02 4.99 -8.87
C MET A 135 -5.38 6.21 -8.21
N GLY A 136 -5.66 7.40 -8.76
CA GLY A 136 -5.21 8.67 -8.19
C GLY A 136 -5.97 9.04 -6.92
N LEU A 137 -5.25 9.57 -5.93
CA LEU A 137 -5.83 10.26 -4.78
C LEU A 137 -6.02 11.74 -5.12
N HIS A 138 -7.18 12.27 -4.72
CA HIS A 138 -7.43 13.69 -4.79
C HIS A 138 -6.45 14.45 -3.88
N ASP A 139 -6.04 15.65 -4.31
CA ASP A 139 -4.92 16.39 -3.71
C ASP A 139 -5.11 16.70 -2.22
N ASP A 140 -6.36 16.89 -1.77
CA ASP A 140 -6.73 17.15 -0.37
C ASP A 140 -6.68 15.90 0.54
N GLN A 141 -6.69 14.70 -0.04
CA GLN A 141 -6.65 13.43 0.70
C GLN A 141 -5.23 12.87 0.85
N ARG A 142 -4.27 13.34 0.05
CA ARG A 142 -2.89 12.79 0.03
C ARG A 142 -2.19 12.91 1.38
N ASP A 143 -2.53 13.93 2.17
CA ASP A 143 -1.91 14.14 3.47
C ASP A 143 -2.34 13.09 4.53
N ALA A 144 -3.43 12.37 4.30
CA ALA A 144 -3.87 11.26 5.15
C ALA A 144 -3.02 9.99 4.96
N VAL A 145 -2.14 9.96 3.97
CA VAL A 145 -1.30 8.80 3.62
C VAL A 145 0.19 9.20 3.52
N ARG A 146 0.68 9.95 4.52
CA ARG A 146 2.09 10.31 4.65
C ARG A 146 2.93 9.16 5.21
N PHE A 147 4.23 9.21 4.99
CA PHE A 147 5.20 8.39 5.70
C PHE A 147 6.56 9.10 5.77
N ILE A 148 7.40 8.68 6.71
CA ILE A 148 8.68 9.33 7.00
C ILE A 148 9.83 8.46 6.51
N TRP A 149 10.83 9.09 5.92
CA TRP A 149 12.12 8.50 5.63
C TRP A 149 13.26 9.44 6.03
N VAL A 150 14.50 9.03 5.76
CA VAL A 150 15.71 9.84 5.98
C VAL A 150 16.25 10.36 4.65
N LYS A 151 16.92 11.51 4.66
CA LYS A 151 17.60 12.06 3.47
C LYS A 151 18.90 11.32 3.19
N ASP A 152 19.63 11.04 4.25
CA ASP A 152 20.89 10.30 4.23
C ASP A 152 20.80 9.16 5.26
N VAL A 153 20.89 7.92 4.76
CA VAL A 153 20.84 6.70 5.57
C VAL A 153 22.09 6.48 6.41
N THR A 154 23.19 7.17 6.09
CA THR A 154 24.46 7.10 6.83
C THR A 154 24.53 8.13 7.96
N ALA A 155 23.73 9.20 7.88
CA ALA A 155 23.62 10.22 8.90
C ALA A 155 22.67 9.80 10.04
N PRO A 156 22.88 10.29 11.28
CA PRO A 156 21.98 10.02 12.38
C PRO A 156 20.59 10.55 12.08
N VAL A 157 19.59 9.94 12.71
CA VAL A 157 18.22 10.39 12.51
C VAL A 157 17.96 11.65 13.33
N SER A 158 17.75 12.76 12.63
CA SER A 158 17.53 14.09 13.19
C SER A 158 16.44 14.81 12.41
N SER A 159 15.87 15.87 12.98
CA SER A 159 14.88 16.71 12.29
C SER A 159 15.38 17.25 10.94
N THR A 160 16.68 17.50 10.82
CA THR A 160 17.32 17.99 9.58
C THR A 160 17.53 16.88 8.54
N ASN A 161 17.68 15.63 8.98
CA ASN A 161 17.84 14.45 8.15
C ASN A 161 16.50 13.73 7.83
N LEU A 162 15.36 14.28 8.26
CA LEU A 162 14.05 13.71 7.92
C LEU A 162 13.55 14.18 6.56
N ARG A 163 12.89 13.26 5.85
CA ARG A 163 12.15 13.50 4.62
C ARG A 163 10.74 12.94 4.77
N VAL A 164 9.75 13.68 4.30
CA VAL A 164 8.34 13.25 4.38
C VAL A 164 7.83 13.02 2.97
N PHE A 165 7.30 11.83 2.76
CA PHE A 165 6.62 11.47 1.52
C PHE A 165 5.11 11.35 1.78
N ARG A 166 4.34 11.49 0.71
CA ARG A 166 2.92 11.12 0.69
C ARG A 166 2.57 10.38 -0.58
N PHE A 167 1.57 9.50 -0.50
CA PHE A 167 1.06 8.83 -1.69
C PHE A 167 0.18 9.76 -2.53
N THR A 168 0.36 9.68 -3.85
CA THR A 168 -0.53 10.29 -4.85
C THR A 168 -1.53 9.28 -5.40
N ARG A 169 -1.33 7.99 -5.08
CA ARG A 169 -2.15 6.85 -5.50
C ARG A 169 -2.69 6.10 -4.30
N VAL A 170 -3.76 5.35 -4.45
CA VAL A 170 -4.33 4.57 -3.35
C VAL A 170 -3.30 3.55 -2.84
N PRO A 171 -2.82 3.64 -1.59
CA PRO A 171 -1.80 2.73 -1.09
C PRO A 171 -2.40 1.38 -0.67
N PHE A 172 -1.55 0.36 -0.67
CA PHE A 172 -1.88 -0.94 -0.05
C PHE A 172 -1.94 -0.81 1.47
N GLY A 173 -2.84 -1.58 2.10
CA GLY A 173 -2.97 -1.65 3.57
C GLY A 173 -4.07 -0.74 4.14
N VAL A 174 -4.63 0.15 3.32
CA VAL A 174 -5.79 0.98 3.69
C VAL A 174 -7.09 0.20 3.53
N ILE A 175 -8.00 0.31 4.49
CA ILE A 175 -9.24 -0.47 4.59
C ILE A 175 -10.19 -0.24 3.41
N SER A 176 -10.19 0.96 2.83
CA SER A 176 -11.03 1.35 1.70
C SER A 176 -10.47 0.91 0.35
N SER A 177 -9.18 0.54 0.27
CA SER A 177 -8.53 0.24 -1.01
C SER A 177 -9.27 -0.84 -1.82
N PRO A 178 -9.67 -2.00 -1.26
CA PRO A 178 -10.38 -3.03 -2.02
C PRO A 178 -11.72 -2.56 -2.60
N PHE A 179 -12.46 -1.74 -1.86
CA PHE A 179 -13.70 -1.14 -2.36
C PHE A 179 -13.42 -0.18 -3.52
N LEU A 180 -12.46 0.74 -3.34
CA LEU A 180 -12.10 1.74 -4.35
C LEU A 180 -11.69 1.07 -5.67
N LEU A 181 -10.94 -0.02 -5.60
CA LEU A 181 -10.54 -0.79 -6.77
C LEU A 181 -11.76 -1.38 -7.49
N ASN A 182 -12.58 -2.15 -6.78
CA ASN A 182 -13.74 -2.81 -7.38
C ASN A 182 -14.75 -1.79 -7.94
N ALA A 183 -14.98 -0.69 -7.22
CA ALA A 183 -15.84 0.39 -7.69
C ALA A 183 -15.30 1.03 -8.98
N THR A 184 -13.98 1.22 -9.07
CA THR A 184 -13.32 1.76 -10.27
C THR A 184 -13.43 0.80 -11.46
N ILE A 185 -13.17 -0.50 -11.25
CA ILE A 185 -13.34 -1.53 -12.28
C ILE A 185 -14.80 -1.54 -12.77
N GLN A 186 -15.77 -1.64 -11.86
CA GLN A 186 -17.20 -1.62 -12.22
C GLN A 186 -17.59 -0.34 -12.94
N TYR A 187 -17.06 0.81 -12.55
CA TYR A 187 -17.30 2.09 -13.23
C TYR A 187 -16.82 2.06 -14.67
N HIS A 188 -15.61 1.55 -14.92
CA HIS A 188 -15.08 1.44 -16.28
C HIS A 188 -15.84 0.40 -17.13
N LEU A 189 -16.19 -0.75 -16.56
CA LEU A 189 -17.04 -1.76 -17.22
C LEU A 189 -18.42 -1.20 -17.57
N LYS A 190 -19.02 -0.39 -16.69
CA LYS A 190 -20.32 0.26 -16.95
C LYS A 190 -20.29 1.27 -18.09
N ARG A 191 -19.18 1.99 -18.24
CA ARG A 191 -19.02 3.06 -19.24
C ARG A 191 -18.59 2.56 -20.61
N LYS A 192 -17.92 1.41 -20.68
CA LYS A 192 -17.51 0.80 -21.95
C LYS A 192 -18.52 -0.28 -22.34
N MET A 193 -19.16 -0.13 -23.49
CA MET A 193 -19.95 -1.21 -24.07
C MET A 193 -19.00 -2.20 -24.74
N THR A 194 -18.69 -3.27 -24.02
CA THR A 194 -18.00 -4.44 -24.56
C THR A 194 -18.92 -5.64 -24.50
N GLU A 195 -18.86 -6.48 -25.52
CA GLU A 195 -19.62 -7.74 -25.59
C GLU A 195 -19.43 -8.61 -24.33
N PHE A 196 -18.22 -8.61 -23.76
CA PHE A 196 -17.86 -9.43 -22.59
C PHE A 196 -18.08 -8.76 -21.23
N ARG A 197 -18.83 -7.65 -21.16
CA ARG A 197 -18.95 -6.87 -19.92
C ARG A 197 -19.51 -7.71 -18.76
N GLU A 198 -20.59 -8.45 -18.99
CA GLU A 198 -21.26 -9.25 -17.96
C GLU A 198 -20.37 -10.41 -17.53
N GLU A 199 -19.76 -11.11 -18.49
CA GLU A 199 -18.82 -12.21 -18.23
C GLU A 199 -17.63 -11.74 -17.37
N ILE A 200 -17.05 -10.59 -17.70
CA ILE A 200 -15.95 -10.01 -16.92
C ILE A 200 -16.43 -9.62 -15.52
N GLN A 201 -17.60 -9.01 -15.41
CA GLN A 201 -18.13 -8.56 -14.12
C GLN A 201 -18.40 -9.75 -13.17
N ASP A 202 -18.85 -10.89 -13.72
CA ASP A 202 -19.14 -12.07 -12.94
C ASP A 202 -17.90 -12.90 -12.61
N ASN A 203 -16.82 -12.80 -13.38
CA ASN A 203 -15.61 -13.61 -13.20
C ASN A 203 -14.39 -12.84 -12.68
N ILE A 204 -14.54 -11.57 -12.27
CA ILE A 204 -13.50 -10.84 -11.54
C ILE A 204 -13.56 -11.14 -10.04
N TYR A 205 -12.39 -11.45 -9.48
CA TYR A 205 -12.18 -11.54 -8.03
C TYR A 205 -10.98 -10.69 -7.61
N VAL A 206 -11.25 -9.55 -6.96
CA VAL A 206 -10.25 -8.55 -6.57
C VAL A 206 -9.51 -8.01 -7.81
N ASP A 207 -8.26 -8.44 -8.02
CA ASP A 207 -7.34 -8.04 -9.09
C ASP A 207 -7.18 -9.12 -10.17
N SER A 208 -7.77 -10.29 -9.94
CA SER A 208 -7.69 -11.46 -10.82
C SER A 208 -8.98 -11.61 -11.64
N MET A 209 -8.84 -11.77 -12.96
CA MET A 209 -9.92 -12.15 -13.86
C MET A 209 -9.76 -13.62 -14.27
N PHE A 210 -10.88 -14.34 -14.28
CA PHE A 210 -10.98 -15.74 -14.71
C PHE A 210 -11.99 -15.86 -15.85
#